data_AF-A0A0H2M4Z4-F1
#
_entry.id   AF-A0A0H2M4Z4-F1
#
_cell.length_a   1.000
_cell.length_b   1.000
_cell.length_c   1.000
_cell.angle_alpha   90.00
_cell.angle_beta   90.00
_cell.angle_gamma   90.00
#
_symmetry.space_group_name_H-M   'P 1'
#
loop_
_entity.id
_entity.type
_entity.pdbx_description
1 polymer ?
#
loop_
_entity_poly.entity_id
_entity_poly.type
_entity_poly.pdbx_seq_one_letter_code
_entity_poly.pdbx_strand_id
1 'polypeptide(L)'
;MRADQLLVERGLAASRSQAVRLIAGGMRWRDAGTADAWRPVVKNRDEVPESAEVELDDAAEARYVSRGGLKLEGALAASGVSADGKLCLDVGQSTGGFTDCLLQGGAAKVVGVDVGHGQLHARLREDARVVAIEGVNARALSPDDLQEEGEEPSELRFDLIVGDLSFISLTLVLPAVVPFLADDGQLLMLVKPQFELQPGQVGKGGIVRDASMYAVVEKRLRDACEALGLRVLRWFDSPIAGGDGNREFFIHAVRADTANGS
;
A
#
# COMPACT_ATOMS: atom_id res chain seq x y z
N MET A 1 15.82 -26.90 9.56
CA MET A 1 15.33 -26.04 8.45
C MET A 1 15.86 -24.62 8.64
N ARG A 2 16.04 -23.85 7.56
CA ARG A 2 16.45 -22.44 7.67
C ARG A 2 15.33 -21.60 8.28
N ALA A 3 15.67 -20.66 9.17
CA ALA A 3 14.70 -19.79 9.83
C ALA A 3 13.81 -19.02 8.84
N ASP A 4 14.38 -18.45 7.77
CA ASP A 4 13.61 -17.72 6.76
C ASP A 4 12.62 -18.60 5.98
N GLN A 5 12.96 -19.87 5.78
CA GLN A 5 12.09 -20.86 5.16
C GLN A 5 11.00 -21.34 6.13
N LEU A 6 11.36 -21.59 7.40
CA LEU A 6 10.42 -22.00 8.45
C LEU A 6 9.28 -20.99 8.61
N LEU A 7 9.58 -19.69 8.63
CA LEU A 7 8.57 -18.64 8.76
C LEU A 7 7.58 -18.66 7.60
N VAL A 8 8.04 -18.89 6.36
CA VAL A 8 7.17 -18.95 5.19
C VAL A 8 6.33 -20.22 5.19
N GLU A 9 6.94 -21.38 5.43
CA GLU A 9 6.24 -22.67 5.42
C GLU A 9 5.17 -22.78 6.50
N ARG A 10 5.37 -22.13 7.66
CA ARG A 10 4.38 -22.06 8.74
C ARG A 10 3.36 -20.93 8.60
N GLY A 11 3.41 -20.16 7.51
CA GLY A 11 2.51 -19.02 7.29
C GLY A 11 2.72 -17.84 8.25
N LEU A 12 3.83 -17.80 8.98
CA LEU A 12 4.23 -16.68 9.84
C LEU A 12 4.77 -15.49 9.02
N ALA A 13 5.15 -15.74 7.77
CA ALA A 13 5.50 -14.72 6.79
C ALA A 13 4.87 -15.07 5.43
N ALA A 14 4.24 -14.10 4.78
CA ALA A 14 3.67 -14.21 3.43
C ALA A 14 4.74 -14.31 2.33
N SER A 15 6.00 -13.93 2.61
CA SER A 15 7.11 -14.05 1.66
C SER A 15 8.44 -14.19 2.36
N ARG A 16 9.44 -14.69 1.62
CA ARG A 16 10.83 -14.76 2.13
C ARG A 16 11.38 -13.39 2.50
N SER A 17 11.05 -12.35 1.73
CA SER A 17 11.48 -10.98 2.04
C SER A 17 10.87 -10.47 3.35
N GLN A 18 9.64 -10.87 3.68
CA GLN A 18 9.03 -10.57 4.98
C GLN A 18 9.67 -11.40 6.09
N ALA A 19 9.94 -12.69 5.87
CA ALA A 19 10.63 -13.54 6.84
C ALA A 19 12.00 -12.97 7.23
N VAL A 20 12.78 -12.47 6.25
CA VAL A 20 14.06 -11.78 6.50
C VAL A 20 13.89 -10.56 7.41
N ARG A 21 12.81 -9.78 7.23
CA ARG A 21 12.54 -8.60 8.07
C ARG A 21 12.12 -8.99 9.48
N LEU A 22 11.25 -10.00 9.61
CA LEU A 22 10.84 -10.51 10.92
C LEU A 22 12.03 -11.06 11.72
N ILE A 23 12.97 -11.72 11.05
CA ILE A 23 14.23 -12.16 11.67
C ILE A 23 15.07 -10.95 12.11
N ALA A 24 15.24 -9.95 11.24
CA ALA A 24 15.98 -8.74 11.56
C ALA A 24 15.34 -7.90 12.68
N GLY A 25 14.00 -7.95 12.80
CA GLY A 25 13.22 -7.30 13.85
C GLY A 25 13.23 -8.05 15.19
N GLY A 26 13.89 -9.21 15.26
CA GLY A 26 13.96 -10.04 16.46
C GLY A 26 13.09 -11.28 16.33
N MET A 27 13.69 -12.38 15.87
CA MET A 27 13.09 -13.72 15.95
C MET A 27 13.81 -14.54 17.02
N ARG A 28 13.03 -15.21 17.85
CA ARG A 28 13.52 -16.13 18.89
C ARG A 28 12.87 -17.49 18.72
N TRP A 29 13.58 -18.55 19.10
CA TRP A 29 13.07 -19.93 19.04
C TRP A 29 13.50 -20.78 20.24
N ARG A 30 12.75 -21.83 20.53
CA ARG A 30 13.12 -22.88 21.49
C ARG A 30 12.60 -24.24 21.06
N ASP A 31 13.07 -25.31 21.69
CA ASP A 31 12.57 -26.66 21.42
C ASP A 31 11.11 -26.79 21.87
N ALA A 32 10.29 -27.47 21.07
CA ALA A 32 8.86 -27.57 21.33
C ALA A 32 8.58 -28.32 22.64
N GLY A 33 7.70 -27.77 23.48
CA GLY A 33 7.29 -28.39 24.74
C GLY A 33 8.37 -28.39 25.82
N THR A 34 9.45 -27.61 25.66
CA THR A 34 10.49 -27.46 26.67
C THR A 34 10.36 -26.14 27.43
N ALA A 35 10.91 -26.09 28.64
CA ALA A 35 11.06 -24.87 29.42
C ALA A 35 12.41 -24.17 29.13
N ASP A 36 13.07 -24.51 28.03
CA ASP A 36 14.37 -23.97 27.69
C ASP A 36 14.29 -22.47 27.39
N ALA A 37 15.42 -21.80 27.57
CA ALA A 37 15.55 -20.40 27.24
C ALA A 37 15.40 -20.18 25.72
N TRP A 38 14.72 -19.08 25.37
CA TRP A 38 14.60 -18.61 24.00
C TRP A 38 15.98 -18.27 23.41
N ARG A 39 16.26 -18.81 22.22
CA ARG A 39 17.48 -18.58 21.45
C ARG A 39 17.21 -17.58 20.32
N PRO A 40 17.98 -16.51 20.18
CA PRO A 40 17.80 -15.57 19.08
C PRO A 40 18.25 -16.19 17.75
N VAL A 41 17.57 -15.81 16.67
CA VAL A 41 18.01 -16.02 15.30
C VAL A 41 18.77 -14.78 14.86
N VAL A 42 20.03 -14.94 14.44
CA VAL A 42 20.91 -13.81 14.09
C VAL A 42 21.01 -13.65 12.58
N LYS A 43 20.95 -14.75 11.84
CA LYS A 43 20.99 -14.75 10.37
C LYS A 43 19.77 -15.45 9.81
N ASN A 44 19.30 -14.96 8.67
CA ASN A 44 18.18 -15.54 7.93
C ASN A 44 18.33 -17.03 7.62
N ARG A 45 19.58 -17.51 7.51
CA ARG A 45 19.93 -18.89 7.18
C ARG A 45 20.25 -19.77 8.39
N ASP A 46 20.15 -19.24 9.60
CA ASP A 46 20.37 -20.06 10.80
C ASP A 46 19.40 -21.24 10.80
N GLU A 47 19.89 -22.40 11.20
CA GLU A 47 19.08 -23.61 11.25
C GLU A 47 18.31 -23.69 12.57
N VAL A 48 17.01 -23.93 12.43
CA VAL A 48 16.07 -24.14 13.52
C VAL A 48 15.35 -25.49 13.30
N PRO A 49 15.04 -26.24 14.37
CA PRO A 49 14.20 -27.43 14.28
C PRO A 49 12.86 -27.12 13.63
N GLU A 50 12.38 -28.02 12.80
CA GLU A 50 11.07 -27.89 12.12
C GLU A 50 9.90 -27.87 13.09
N SER A 51 10.08 -28.36 14.32
CA SER A 51 9.10 -28.34 15.40
C SER A 51 9.30 -27.19 16.39
N ALA A 52 10.33 -26.34 16.23
CA ALA A 52 10.66 -25.30 17.20
C ALA A 52 9.47 -24.37 17.49
N GLU A 53 9.28 -23.96 18.73
CA GLU A 53 8.43 -22.82 19.04
C GLU A 53 9.13 -21.53 18.58
N VAL A 54 8.37 -20.58 18.05
CA VAL A 54 8.90 -19.32 17.48
C VAL A 54 8.16 -18.14 18.10
N GLU A 55 8.93 -17.13 18.50
CA GLU A 55 8.46 -15.84 18.97
C GLU A 55 9.05 -14.73 18.09
N LEU A 56 8.22 -13.77 17.70
CA LEU A 56 8.58 -12.61 16.89
C LEU A 56 8.39 -11.36 17.72
N ASP A 57 9.46 -10.60 17.91
CA ASP A 57 9.45 -9.37 18.73
C ASP A 57 8.63 -8.27 18.04
N ASP A 58 8.69 -8.21 16.70
CA ASP A 58 7.89 -7.31 15.87
C ASP A 58 6.90 -8.10 15.00
N ALA A 59 5.85 -8.63 15.63
CA ALA A 59 4.76 -9.29 14.92
C ALA A 59 3.93 -8.31 14.06
N ALA A 60 4.08 -6.98 14.24
CA ALA A 60 3.33 -6.01 13.44
C ALA A 60 3.75 -6.06 11.96
N GLU A 61 5.03 -6.32 11.67
CA GLU A 61 5.53 -6.58 10.31
C GLU A 61 4.87 -7.80 9.63
N ALA A 62 4.23 -8.71 10.39
CA ALA A 62 3.51 -9.87 9.85
C ALA A 62 2.01 -9.64 9.64
N ARG A 63 1.44 -8.52 10.11
CA ARG A 63 -0.02 -8.25 10.09
C ARG A 63 -0.59 -8.24 8.67
N TYR A 64 0.17 -7.67 7.74
CA TYR A 64 -0.24 -7.52 6.35
C TYR A 64 0.65 -8.35 5.41
N VAL A 65 0.13 -8.70 4.23
CA VAL A 65 0.88 -9.45 3.21
C VAL A 65 2.13 -8.72 2.72
N SER A 66 2.20 -7.39 2.91
CA SER A 66 3.37 -6.59 2.57
C SER A 66 3.47 -5.33 3.47
N ARG A 67 4.64 -4.67 3.43
CA ARG A 67 4.88 -3.41 4.14
C ARG A 67 3.92 -2.29 3.72
N GLY A 68 3.30 -2.39 2.53
CA GLY A 68 2.29 -1.44 2.09
C GLY A 68 1.15 -1.31 3.11
N GLY A 69 0.72 -2.42 3.71
CA GLY A 69 -0.38 -2.38 4.69
C GLY A 69 -0.06 -1.52 5.91
N LEU A 70 1.17 -1.58 6.42
CA LEU A 70 1.61 -0.72 7.54
C LEU A 70 1.65 0.77 7.16
N LYS A 71 2.00 1.10 5.92
CA LYS A 71 1.96 2.47 5.42
C LYS A 71 0.52 2.98 5.43
N LEU A 72 -0.40 2.21 4.84
CA LEU A 72 -1.80 2.62 4.75
C LEU A 72 -2.46 2.67 6.12
N GLU A 73 -2.19 1.71 7.02
CA GLU A 73 -2.72 1.71 8.39
C GLU A 73 -2.39 3.01 9.12
N GLY A 74 -1.11 3.41 9.12
CA GLY A 74 -0.73 4.68 9.75
C GLY A 74 -1.26 5.90 9.00
N ALA A 75 -1.46 5.82 7.68
CA ALA A 75 -2.08 6.90 6.92
C ALA A 75 -3.57 7.07 7.23
N LEU A 76 -4.34 5.98 7.36
CA LEU A 76 -5.73 6.00 7.79
C LEU A 76 -5.85 6.58 9.21
N ALA A 77 -5.00 6.12 10.13
CA ALA A 77 -4.96 6.65 11.50
C ALA A 77 -4.59 8.14 11.54
N ALA A 78 -3.57 8.56 10.79
CA ALA A 78 -3.12 9.95 10.77
C ALA A 78 -4.16 10.88 10.13
N SER A 79 -4.85 10.43 9.08
CA SER A 79 -5.83 11.21 8.33
C SER A 79 -7.22 11.24 8.97
N GLY A 80 -7.56 10.22 9.76
CA GLY A 80 -8.91 10.01 10.30
C GLY A 80 -9.88 9.35 9.31
N VAL A 81 -9.37 8.89 8.15
CA VAL A 81 -10.19 8.17 7.16
C VAL A 81 -10.50 6.77 7.64
N SER A 82 -11.78 6.40 7.60
CA SER A 82 -12.23 5.02 7.81
C SER A 82 -12.44 4.31 6.48
N ALA A 83 -12.11 3.01 6.41
CA ALA A 83 -12.46 2.11 5.31
C ALA A 83 -13.74 1.30 5.61
N ASP A 84 -14.24 1.36 6.85
CA ASP A 84 -15.37 0.54 7.31
C ASP A 84 -16.62 0.74 6.45
N GLY A 85 -17.15 -0.36 5.92
CA GLY A 85 -18.34 -0.39 5.07
C GLY A 85 -18.16 0.21 3.67
N LYS A 86 -16.95 0.62 3.28
CA LYS A 86 -16.72 1.35 2.01
C LYS A 86 -16.40 0.46 0.82
N LEU A 87 -16.75 0.94 -0.36
CA LEU A 87 -16.22 0.50 -1.64
C LEU A 87 -14.90 1.24 -1.93
N CYS A 88 -13.80 0.48 -2.02
CA CYS A 88 -12.47 1.04 -2.17
C CYS A 88 -11.82 0.68 -3.52
N LEU A 89 -11.03 1.61 -4.06
CA LEU A 89 -10.13 1.37 -5.20
C LEU A 89 -8.68 1.37 -4.71
N ASP A 90 -7.94 0.29 -4.96
CA ASP A 90 -6.51 0.16 -4.67
C ASP A 90 -5.69 0.25 -5.97
N VAL A 91 -5.05 1.39 -6.19
CA VAL A 91 -4.30 1.69 -7.42
C VAL A 91 -2.83 1.29 -7.25
N GLY A 92 -2.41 0.24 -7.97
CA GLY A 92 -1.12 -0.40 -7.80
C GLY A 92 -1.17 -1.52 -6.76
N GLN A 93 -2.19 -2.40 -6.85
CA GLN A 93 -2.50 -3.42 -5.86
C GLN A 93 -1.31 -4.32 -5.52
N SER A 94 -0.47 -4.65 -6.51
CA SER A 94 0.72 -5.50 -6.40
C SER A 94 0.46 -6.77 -5.57
N THR A 95 1.21 -6.99 -4.50
CA THR A 95 1.03 -8.13 -3.58
C THR A 95 -0.22 -8.04 -2.70
N GLY A 96 -0.85 -6.85 -2.64
CA GLY A 96 -2.11 -6.61 -1.95
C GLY A 96 -2.00 -6.00 -0.55
N GLY A 97 -0.88 -5.32 -0.23
CA GLY A 97 -0.67 -4.76 1.12
C GLY A 97 -1.72 -3.71 1.51
N PHE A 98 -2.07 -2.80 0.60
CA PHE A 98 -3.11 -1.79 0.83
C PHE A 98 -4.49 -2.44 0.89
N THR A 99 -4.83 -3.30 -0.08
CA THR A 99 -6.06 -4.13 -0.07
C THR A 99 -6.26 -4.86 1.25
N ASP A 100 -5.24 -5.55 1.77
CA ASP A 100 -5.30 -6.28 3.04
C ASP A 100 -5.57 -5.36 4.24
N CYS A 101 -4.94 -4.18 4.26
CA CYS A 101 -5.21 -3.16 5.26
C CYS A 101 -6.65 -2.64 5.19
N LEU A 102 -7.17 -2.39 3.99
CA LEU A 102 -8.57 -1.96 3.79
C LEU A 102 -9.55 -3.03 4.27
N LEU A 103 -9.34 -4.30 3.92
CA LEU A 103 -10.21 -5.41 4.33
C LEU A 103 -10.21 -5.62 5.83
N GLN A 104 -9.04 -5.55 6.48
CA GLN A 104 -8.93 -5.61 7.93
C GLN A 104 -9.53 -4.37 8.62
N GLY A 105 -9.52 -3.22 7.92
CA GLY A 105 -10.20 -1.99 8.31
C GLY A 105 -11.70 -1.94 8.04
N GLY A 106 -12.31 -3.05 7.59
CA GLY A 106 -13.76 -3.18 7.42
C GLY A 106 -14.30 -2.81 6.04
N ALA A 107 -13.45 -2.65 5.02
CA ALA A 107 -13.93 -2.39 3.66
C ALA A 107 -14.95 -3.43 3.20
N ALA A 108 -16.05 -2.95 2.61
CA ALA A 108 -17.12 -3.80 2.08
C ALA A 108 -16.66 -4.52 0.81
N LYS A 109 -15.95 -3.81 -0.06
CA LYS A 109 -15.36 -4.33 -1.30
C LYS A 109 -14.11 -3.54 -1.66
N VAL A 110 -13.10 -4.21 -2.20
CA VAL A 110 -11.87 -3.59 -2.72
C VAL A 110 -11.67 -4.03 -4.16
N VAL A 111 -11.70 -3.07 -5.07
CA VAL A 111 -11.29 -3.26 -6.46
C VAL A 111 -9.84 -2.83 -6.56
N GLY A 112 -8.95 -3.74 -6.94
CA GLY A 112 -7.54 -3.46 -7.14
C GLY A 112 -7.18 -3.44 -8.61
N VAL A 113 -6.38 -2.45 -9.01
CA VAL A 113 -5.82 -2.35 -10.36
C VAL A 113 -4.31 -2.46 -10.31
N ASP A 114 -3.72 -3.26 -11.19
CA ASP A 114 -2.26 -3.39 -11.32
C ASP A 114 -1.83 -3.64 -12.77
N VAL A 115 -0.63 -3.17 -13.12
CA VAL A 115 -0.04 -3.38 -14.44
C VAL A 115 0.63 -4.76 -14.56
N GLY A 116 1.03 -5.35 -13.44
CA GLY A 116 1.59 -6.69 -13.36
C GLY A 116 0.52 -7.77 -13.39
N HIS A 117 0.99 -9.02 -13.36
CA HIS A 117 0.16 -10.22 -13.33
C HIS A 117 0.62 -11.19 -12.24
N GLY A 118 -0.33 -11.90 -11.63
CA GLY A 118 -0.06 -13.00 -10.70
C GLY A 118 0.66 -12.59 -9.42
N GLN A 119 0.60 -11.31 -9.03
CA GLN A 119 1.31 -10.80 -7.85
C GLN A 119 0.44 -10.86 -6.58
N LEU A 120 -0.88 -10.72 -6.73
CA LEU A 120 -1.79 -10.66 -5.60
C LEU A 120 -1.71 -11.96 -4.78
N HIS A 121 -1.53 -11.81 -3.47
CA HIS A 121 -1.43 -12.92 -2.53
C HIS A 121 -2.69 -13.82 -2.59
N ALA A 122 -2.50 -15.14 -2.56
CA ALA A 122 -3.59 -16.13 -2.73
C ALA A 122 -4.80 -15.86 -1.82
N ARG A 123 -4.56 -15.62 -0.51
CA ARG A 123 -5.63 -15.30 0.45
C ARG A 123 -6.51 -14.11 0.06
N LEU A 124 -5.94 -13.10 -0.62
CA LEU A 124 -6.68 -11.92 -1.06
C LEU A 124 -7.40 -12.20 -2.37
N ARG A 125 -6.78 -12.98 -3.27
CA ARG A 125 -7.40 -13.44 -4.51
C ARG A 125 -8.63 -14.32 -4.26
N GLU A 126 -8.65 -15.04 -3.14
CA GLU A 126 -9.76 -15.91 -2.71
C GLU A 126 -10.83 -15.18 -1.87
N ASP A 127 -10.57 -13.93 -1.43
CA ASP A 127 -11.55 -13.17 -0.65
C ASP A 127 -12.65 -12.61 -1.58
N ALA A 128 -13.91 -12.97 -1.31
CA ALA A 128 -15.05 -12.57 -2.14
C ALA A 128 -15.28 -11.04 -2.19
N ARG A 129 -14.66 -10.27 -1.30
CA ARG A 129 -14.71 -8.80 -1.30
C ARG A 129 -13.65 -8.18 -2.21
N VAL A 130 -12.76 -8.97 -2.81
CA VAL A 130 -11.64 -8.48 -3.63
C VAL A 130 -11.90 -8.76 -5.10
N VAL A 131 -11.70 -7.73 -5.91
CA VAL A 131 -11.67 -7.84 -7.37
C VAL A 131 -10.28 -7.40 -7.80
N ALA A 132 -9.61 -8.24 -8.61
CA ALA A 132 -8.24 -7.99 -9.05
C ALA A 132 -8.20 -7.81 -10.57
N ILE A 133 -7.90 -6.60 -11.00
CA ILE A 133 -7.82 -6.21 -12.41
C ILE A 133 -6.35 -6.03 -12.76
N GLU A 134 -5.78 -7.07 -13.37
CA GLU A 134 -4.35 -7.17 -13.70
C GLU A 134 -4.09 -6.80 -15.18
N GLY A 135 -2.87 -6.35 -15.49
CA GLY A 135 -2.48 -5.93 -16.83
C GLY A 135 -2.99 -4.55 -17.25
N VAL A 136 -3.56 -3.78 -16.33
CA VAL A 136 -4.12 -2.45 -16.61
C VAL A 136 -3.15 -1.36 -16.11
N ASN A 137 -2.82 -0.44 -17.00
CA ASN A 137 -2.01 0.72 -16.62
C ASN A 137 -2.91 1.79 -16.01
N ALA A 138 -2.69 2.12 -14.74
CA ALA A 138 -3.51 3.10 -14.01
C ALA A 138 -3.66 4.46 -14.71
N ARG A 139 -2.69 4.90 -15.52
CA ARG A 139 -2.78 6.16 -16.30
C ARG A 139 -3.79 6.11 -17.44
N ALA A 140 -4.17 4.91 -17.86
CA ALA A 140 -5.08 4.62 -18.95
C ALA A 140 -6.34 3.89 -18.44
N LEU A 141 -6.55 3.87 -17.12
CA LEU A 141 -7.71 3.25 -16.51
C LEU A 141 -8.98 3.89 -17.07
N SER A 142 -9.84 3.05 -17.61
CA SER A 142 -11.10 3.44 -18.21
C SER A 142 -12.27 2.75 -17.50
N PRO A 143 -13.51 3.25 -17.65
CA PRO A 143 -14.67 2.60 -17.09
C PRO A 143 -14.84 1.15 -17.56
N ASP A 144 -14.45 0.85 -18.81
CA ASP A 144 -14.52 -0.50 -19.40
C ASP A 144 -13.59 -1.49 -18.66
N ASP A 145 -12.45 -1.03 -18.14
CA ASP A 145 -11.53 -1.88 -17.38
C ASP A 145 -12.11 -2.29 -16.02
N LEU A 146 -13.02 -1.49 -15.46
CA LEU A 146 -13.65 -1.72 -14.15
C LEU A 146 -14.98 -2.45 -14.24
N GLN A 147 -15.41 -2.86 -15.44
CA GLN A 147 -16.68 -3.56 -15.63
C GLN A 147 -16.64 -4.96 -15.01
N GLU A 148 -17.60 -5.23 -14.13
CA GLU A 148 -18.04 -6.59 -13.85
C GLU A 148 -19.17 -6.96 -14.84
N GLU A 149 -19.26 -8.24 -15.22
CA GLU A 149 -20.31 -8.71 -16.13
C GLU A 149 -21.71 -8.37 -15.58
N GLY A 150 -22.41 -7.45 -16.25
CA GLY A 150 -23.78 -7.06 -15.90
C GLY A 150 -23.95 -5.72 -15.18
N GLU A 151 -22.87 -4.98 -14.91
CA GLU A 151 -22.93 -3.61 -14.38
C GLU A 151 -22.66 -2.55 -15.46
N GLU A 152 -23.42 -1.46 -15.43
CA GLU A 152 -23.19 -0.31 -16.32
C GLU A 152 -21.98 0.51 -15.82
N PRO A 153 -20.95 0.76 -16.65
CA PRO A 153 -19.67 1.33 -16.23
C PRO A 153 -19.77 2.79 -15.72
N SER A 154 -20.87 3.49 -16.00
CA SER A 154 -21.00 4.92 -15.72
C SER A 154 -21.27 5.27 -14.26
N GLU A 155 -21.67 4.29 -13.44
CA GLU A 155 -22.13 4.53 -12.05
C GLU A 155 -21.13 4.14 -10.96
N LEU A 156 -20.06 3.39 -11.26
CA LEU A 156 -19.12 2.96 -10.23
C LEU A 156 -18.39 4.17 -9.63
N ARG A 157 -18.61 4.40 -8.33
CA ARG A 157 -18.00 5.48 -7.56
C ARG A 157 -17.43 4.91 -6.27
N PHE A 158 -16.17 5.20 -6.00
CA PHE A 158 -15.46 4.71 -4.83
C PHE A 158 -15.48 5.73 -3.70
N ASP A 159 -15.85 5.28 -2.51
CA ASP A 159 -15.84 6.08 -1.28
C ASP A 159 -14.41 6.39 -0.82
N LEU A 160 -13.47 5.52 -1.19
CA LEU A 160 -12.05 5.64 -0.85
C LEU A 160 -11.16 5.14 -2.00
N ILE A 161 -10.32 6.02 -2.54
CA ILE A 161 -9.26 5.67 -3.49
C ILE A 161 -7.92 5.76 -2.78
N VAL A 162 -7.15 4.67 -2.80
CA VAL A 162 -5.78 4.59 -2.29
C VAL A 162 -4.82 4.17 -3.39
N GLY A 163 -3.52 4.38 -3.19
CA GLY A 163 -2.55 3.85 -4.14
C GLY A 163 -1.10 3.95 -3.68
N ASP A 164 -0.33 2.93 -4.07
CA ASP A 164 1.12 2.79 -3.83
C ASP A 164 1.82 2.46 -5.16
N LEU A 165 1.94 3.45 -6.04
CA LEU A 165 2.53 3.26 -7.36
C LEU A 165 4.05 3.44 -7.34
N SER A 166 4.72 2.79 -8.28
CA SER A 166 6.16 2.97 -8.51
C SER A 166 6.43 3.31 -9.97
N PHE A 167 7.52 4.04 -10.23
CA PHE A 167 7.98 4.42 -11.58
C PHE A 167 7.01 5.30 -12.39
N ILE A 168 6.03 5.92 -11.74
CA ILE A 168 5.10 6.85 -12.35
C ILE A 168 4.80 8.00 -11.39
N SER A 169 4.65 9.20 -11.94
CA SER A 169 4.19 10.37 -11.18
C SER A 169 2.67 10.32 -11.01
N LEU A 170 2.19 10.67 -9.82
CA LEU A 170 0.75 10.80 -9.56
C LEU A 170 0.09 11.84 -10.47
N THR A 171 0.80 12.83 -11.00
CA THR A 171 0.22 13.80 -11.96
C THR A 171 -0.28 13.13 -13.26
N LEU A 172 0.23 11.94 -13.59
CA LEU A 172 -0.21 11.15 -14.75
C LEU A 172 -1.31 10.15 -14.40
N VAL A 173 -1.47 9.82 -13.11
CA VAL A 173 -2.44 8.81 -12.64
C VAL A 173 -3.74 9.49 -12.21
N LEU A 174 -3.65 10.59 -11.46
CA LEU A 174 -4.79 11.32 -10.91
C LEU A 174 -5.87 11.64 -11.98
N PRO A 175 -5.55 12.10 -13.21
CA PRO A 175 -6.57 12.37 -14.21
C PRO A 175 -7.44 11.16 -14.58
N ALA A 176 -6.88 9.95 -14.52
CA ALA A 176 -7.59 8.72 -14.84
C ALA A 176 -8.39 8.18 -13.64
N VAL A 177 -7.92 8.38 -12.40
CA VAL A 177 -8.58 7.80 -11.21
C VAL A 177 -9.62 8.71 -10.57
N VAL A 178 -9.45 10.04 -10.64
CA VAL A 178 -10.38 11.02 -10.03
C VAL A 178 -11.81 10.94 -10.57
N PRO A 179 -12.06 10.63 -11.86
CA PRO A 179 -13.43 10.43 -12.36
C PRO A 179 -14.22 9.35 -11.59
N PHE A 180 -13.53 8.35 -11.00
CA PHE A 180 -14.17 7.27 -10.25
C PHE A 180 -14.39 7.59 -8.76
N LEU A 181 -13.93 8.74 -8.27
CA LEU A 181 -14.12 9.13 -6.87
C LEU A 181 -15.58 9.53 -6.62
N ALA A 182 -16.21 9.03 -5.56
CA ALA A 182 -17.54 9.50 -5.13
C ALA A 182 -17.56 11.00 -4.80
N ASP A 183 -18.75 11.60 -4.72
CA ASP A 183 -18.90 13.03 -4.45
C ASP A 183 -18.38 13.42 -3.07
N ASP A 184 -18.64 12.56 -2.07
CA ASP A 184 -18.11 12.60 -0.70
C ASP A 184 -16.90 11.67 -0.49
N GLY A 185 -16.36 11.14 -1.59
CA GLY A 185 -15.24 10.21 -1.60
C GLY A 185 -13.93 10.85 -1.15
N GLN A 186 -13.03 10.02 -0.64
CA GLN A 186 -11.71 10.43 -0.15
C GLN A 186 -10.59 9.77 -0.95
N LEU A 187 -9.53 10.53 -1.20
CA LEU A 187 -8.34 10.05 -1.91
C LEU A 187 -7.15 10.12 -0.96
N LEU A 188 -6.46 8.99 -0.78
CA LEU A 188 -5.30 8.87 0.10
C LEU A 188 -4.16 8.13 -0.62
N MET A 189 -3.29 8.88 -1.28
CA MET A 189 -2.26 8.32 -2.17
C MET A 189 -0.87 8.44 -1.54
N LEU A 190 -0.10 7.36 -1.64
CA LEU A 190 1.32 7.39 -1.28
C LEU A 190 2.11 8.12 -2.37
N VAL A 191 2.92 9.08 -1.94
CA VAL A 191 3.79 9.90 -2.76
C VAL A 191 5.23 9.46 -2.54
N LYS A 192 5.89 9.14 -3.65
CA LYS A 192 7.30 8.74 -3.68
C LYS A 192 8.10 9.79 -4.45
N PRO A 193 8.76 10.74 -3.77
CA PRO A 193 9.46 11.85 -4.42
C PRO A 193 10.40 11.44 -5.56
N GLN A 194 11.03 10.27 -5.47
CA GLN A 194 11.93 9.72 -6.49
C GLN A 194 11.25 9.39 -7.83
N PHE A 195 9.93 9.19 -7.85
CA PHE A 195 9.13 8.98 -9.08
C PHE A 195 8.40 10.24 -9.52
N GLU A 196 8.40 11.26 -8.67
CA GLU A 196 7.84 12.57 -8.96
C GLU A 196 8.90 13.46 -9.64
N LEU A 197 10.15 13.38 -9.21
CA LEU A 197 11.23 14.25 -9.69
C LEU A 197 11.79 13.83 -11.05
N GLN A 198 12.40 14.78 -11.76
CA GLN A 198 13.02 14.56 -13.06
C GLN A 198 14.43 13.96 -12.93
N PRO A 199 14.95 13.31 -14.00
CA PRO A 199 16.35 12.91 -14.06
C PRO A 199 17.28 14.11 -13.76
N GLY A 200 18.19 13.95 -12.79
CA GLY A 200 19.08 15.02 -12.31
C GLY A 200 18.67 15.66 -10.98
N GLN A 201 17.40 15.53 -10.58
CA GLN A 201 16.92 15.93 -9.24
C GLN A 201 16.97 14.77 -8.23
N VAL A 202 17.17 13.55 -8.73
CA VAL A 202 17.31 12.33 -7.92
C VAL A 202 18.78 11.91 -7.87
N GLY A 203 19.29 11.66 -6.67
CA GLY A 203 20.68 11.28 -6.46
C GLY A 203 21.01 9.86 -6.91
N LYS A 204 22.30 9.49 -6.79
CA LYS A 204 22.75 8.10 -7.06
C LYS A 204 21.93 7.10 -6.25
N GLY A 205 21.51 6.02 -6.90
CA GLY A 205 20.70 4.97 -6.30
C GLY A 205 19.20 5.27 -6.23
N GLY A 206 18.71 6.33 -6.86
CA GLY A 206 17.28 6.68 -6.84
C GLY A 206 16.84 7.37 -5.54
N ILE A 207 17.78 7.88 -4.75
CA ILE A 207 17.51 8.48 -3.44
C ILE A 207 17.42 10.01 -3.56
N VAL A 208 16.33 10.58 -3.05
CA VAL A 208 16.18 12.03 -2.92
C VAL A 208 16.89 12.51 -1.66
N ARG A 209 18.03 13.20 -1.85
CA ARG A 209 18.88 13.69 -0.75
C ARG A 209 18.62 15.15 -0.40
N ASP A 210 18.20 15.94 -1.38
CA ASP A 210 17.88 17.35 -1.18
C ASP A 210 16.44 17.48 -0.65
N ALA A 211 16.31 17.80 0.63
CA ALA A 211 15.01 17.94 1.28
C ALA A 211 14.19 19.11 0.73
N SER A 212 14.80 20.10 0.07
CA SER A 212 14.05 21.20 -0.56
C SER A 212 13.18 20.71 -1.72
N MET A 213 13.54 19.57 -2.33
CA MET A 213 12.74 18.97 -3.41
C MET A 213 11.38 18.45 -2.92
N TYR A 214 11.22 18.14 -1.63
CA TYR A 214 9.92 17.69 -1.11
C TYR A 214 8.84 18.76 -1.24
N ALA A 215 9.19 20.04 -0.99
CA ALA A 215 8.26 21.15 -1.17
C ALA A 215 7.88 21.37 -2.65
N VAL A 216 8.81 21.11 -3.58
CA VAL A 216 8.55 21.17 -5.02
C VAL A 216 7.56 20.07 -5.43
N VAL A 217 7.76 18.85 -4.94
CA VAL A 217 6.84 17.72 -5.20
C VAL A 217 5.46 18.00 -4.60
N GLU A 218 5.39 18.42 -3.34
CA GLU A 218 4.14 18.74 -2.67
C GLU A 218 3.36 19.81 -3.44
N LYS A 219 4.01 20.93 -3.81
CA LYS A 219 3.36 22.00 -4.57
C LYS A 219 2.78 21.46 -5.88
N ARG A 220 3.56 20.71 -6.64
CA ARG A 220 3.11 20.20 -7.94
C ARG A 220 1.91 19.26 -7.82
N LEU A 221 1.87 18.42 -6.79
CA LEU A 221 0.74 17.51 -6.56
C LEU A 221 -0.50 18.25 -6.05
N ARG A 222 -0.34 19.31 -5.26
CA ARG A 222 -1.43 20.21 -4.89
C ARG A 222 -2.02 20.92 -6.11
N ASP A 223 -1.17 21.49 -6.98
CA ASP A 223 -1.58 22.13 -8.22
C ASP A 223 -2.34 21.13 -9.13
N ALA A 224 -1.85 19.88 -9.24
CA ALA A 224 -2.51 18.83 -10.02
C ALA A 224 -3.87 18.41 -9.42
N CYS A 225 -3.98 18.33 -8.10
CA CYS A 225 -5.25 18.07 -7.42
C CYS A 225 -6.25 19.20 -7.68
N GLU A 226 -5.83 20.46 -7.54
CA GLU A 226 -6.68 21.64 -7.78
C GLU A 226 -7.20 21.67 -9.23
N ALA A 227 -6.33 21.42 -10.21
CA ALA A 227 -6.72 21.34 -11.62
C ALA A 227 -7.75 20.23 -11.92
N LEU A 228 -7.84 19.22 -11.07
CA LEU A 228 -8.81 18.12 -11.16
C LEU A 228 -10.04 18.32 -10.26
N GLY A 229 -10.22 19.52 -9.69
CA GLY A 229 -11.35 19.82 -8.82
C GLY A 229 -11.26 19.13 -7.46
N LEU A 230 -10.04 18.82 -6.98
CA LEU A 230 -9.80 18.29 -5.64
C LEU A 230 -9.26 19.37 -4.71
N ARG A 231 -9.65 19.27 -3.44
CA ARG A 231 -9.10 20.04 -2.32
C ARG A 231 -8.24 19.13 -1.46
N VAL A 232 -6.95 19.46 -1.36
CA VAL A 232 -5.99 18.72 -0.51
C VAL A 232 -6.22 19.11 0.95
N LEU A 233 -6.62 18.13 1.76
CA LEU A 233 -6.83 18.30 3.20
C LEU A 233 -5.52 18.21 3.97
N ARG A 234 -4.67 17.22 3.65
CA ARG A 234 -3.44 16.95 4.40
C ARG A 234 -2.32 16.47 3.49
N TRP A 235 -1.10 16.85 3.87
CA TRP A 235 0.16 16.30 3.38
C TRP A 235 0.98 15.91 4.60
N PHE A 236 1.42 14.66 4.70
CA PHE A 236 2.11 14.17 5.89
C PHE A 236 3.04 13.00 5.57
N ASP A 237 3.97 12.71 6.47
CA ASP A 237 4.94 11.63 6.32
C ASP A 237 4.28 10.24 6.32
N SER A 238 4.79 9.34 5.47
CA SER A 238 4.52 7.91 5.64
C SER A 238 5.07 7.44 7.00
N PRO A 239 4.32 6.64 7.78
CA PRO A 239 4.72 6.20 9.12
C PRO A 239 5.98 5.32 9.09
N ILE A 240 6.26 4.70 7.93
CA ILE A 240 7.47 3.92 7.68
C ILE A 240 8.17 4.42 6.41
N ALA A 241 9.50 4.37 6.41
CA ALA A 241 10.31 4.73 5.24
C ALA A 241 10.19 3.67 4.11
N GLY A 242 10.42 4.13 2.88
CA GLY A 242 10.49 3.27 1.70
C GLY A 242 11.54 2.17 1.84
N GLY A 243 11.37 1.06 1.12
CA GLY A 243 12.31 -0.08 1.16
C GLY A 243 13.71 0.24 0.64
N ASP A 244 13.83 1.32 -0.13
CA ASP A 244 15.06 1.87 -0.71
C ASP A 244 15.69 2.99 0.15
N GLY A 245 15.07 3.32 1.29
CA GLY A 245 15.49 4.39 2.18
C GLY A 245 14.99 5.78 1.80
N ASN A 246 14.15 5.92 0.77
CA ASN A 246 13.50 7.19 0.47
C ASN A 246 12.48 7.56 1.55
N ARG A 247 12.40 8.87 1.84
CA ARG A 247 11.30 9.45 2.59
C ARG A 247 10.08 9.53 1.66
N GLU A 248 8.95 9.02 2.14
CA GLU A 248 7.69 8.97 1.40
C GLU A 248 6.63 9.77 2.16
N PHE A 249 5.61 10.23 1.46
CA PHE A 249 4.54 11.07 2.02
C PHE A 249 3.18 10.51 1.63
N PHE A 250 2.12 10.93 2.30
CA PHE A 250 0.74 10.76 1.85
C PHE A 250 0.14 12.11 1.51
N ILE A 251 -0.65 12.12 0.43
CA ILE A 251 -1.54 13.22 0.08
C ILE A 251 -2.98 12.76 0.29
N HIS A 252 -3.70 13.49 1.15
CA HIS A 252 -5.12 13.29 1.40
C HIS A 252 -5.92 14.41 0.75
N ALA A 253 -6.82 14.07 -0.16
CA ALA A 253 -7.67 15.02 -0.86
C ALA A 253 -9.12 14.52 -0.94
N VAL A 254 -10.04 15.47 -1.13
CA VAL A 254 -11.47 15.24 -1.38
C VAL A 254 -11.88 16.08 -2.58
N ARG A 255 -13.06 15.85 -3.14
CA ARG A 255 -13.62 16.79 -4.12
C ARG A 255 -13.73 18.18 -3.50
N ALA A 256 -13.34 19.19 -4.27
CA ALA A 256 -13.58 20.57 -3.88
C ALA A 256 -15.09 20.80 -3.87
N ASP A 257 -15.58 21.48 -2.83
CA ASP A 257 -16.98 21.87 -2.77
C ASP A 257 -17.29 22.68 -4.04
N THR A 258 -18.24 22.21 -4.85
CA THR A 258 -18.83 23.05 -5.87
C THR A 258 -19.52 24.16 -5.10
N ALA A 259 -18.91 25.34 -5.05
CA ALA A 259 -19.60 26.52 -4.57
C ALA A 259 -20.86 26.63 -5.43
N ASN A 260 -22.01 26.24 -4.85
CA ASN A 260 -23.31 26.45 -5.47
C ASN A 260 -23.38 27.93 -5.79
N GLY A 261 -23.23 28.25 -7.08
CA GLY A 261 -23.47 29.58 -7.60
C GLY A 261 -24.93 29.90 -7.36
N SER A 262 -25.19 30.63 -6.28
CA SER A 262 -26.40 31.44 -6.09
C SER A 262 -26.25 32.76 -6.82
#